data_AF-K6VK17-F1
#
_entry.id   AF-K6VK17-F1
#
_cell.length_a   1.000
_cell.length_b   1.000
_cell.length_c   1.000
_cell.angle_alpha   90.00
_cell.angle_beta   90.00
_cell.angle_gamma   90.00
#
_symmetry.space_group_name_H-M   'P 1'
#
loop_
_entity.id
_entity.type
_entity.pdbx_description
1 polymer ?
#
loop_
_entity_poly.entity_id
_entity_poly.type
_entity_poly.pdbx_seq_one_letter_code
_entity_poly.pdbx_strand_id
1 'polypeptide(L)'
;VVAEIIKEDHFDKVCQVAFNYLSALYAKHSNEMDEGCKYFYYFVYNNILKNETINYNKLKFYEMLLREYYNVHEQVHSLDTYIKSIDKVMLEENNDLIEMYDNFDNFKNVLTNENEERCKYAKKCIKIYEKYMGKCKNNNDLCCSELKKIMERFSEYTENDFPCNNDIQEFLPYIGRSNQKVIILIPIILITLILSILYILYKVSTNYIY
;
A
#
# COMPACT_ATOMS: atom_id res chain seq x y z
N VAL A 1 -37.54 -7.20 13.10
CA VAL A 1 -38.20 -6.86 11.81
C VAL A 1 -37.22 -6.29 10.77
N VAL A 2 -36.16 -5.55 11.14
CA VAL A 2 -35.10 -5.10 10.20
C VAL A 2 -33.88 -6.05 10.15
N ALA A 3 -33.86 -7.09 10.98
CA ALA A 3 -32.76 -8.06 11.05
C ALA A 3 -32.98 -9.37 10.25
N GLU A 4 -34.11 -9.51 9.54
CA GLU A 4 -34.47 -10.75 8.81
C GLU A 4 -34.82 -10.51 7.33
N ILE A 5 -34.45 -9.36 6.76
CA ILE A 5 -34.66 -9.07 5.31
C ILE A 5 -33.33 -9.08 4.52
N ILE A 6 -32.18 -9.26 5.18
CA ILE A 6 -30.86 -8.94 4.60
C ILE A 6 -30.07 -10.20 4.17
N LYS A 7 -30.60 -11.00 3.24
CA LYS A 7 -29.76 -11.99 2.53
C LYS A 7 -30.01 -12.11 1.03
N GLU A 8 -31.22 -11.92 0.52
CA GLU A 8 -31.45 -11.92 -0.95
C GLU A 8 -31.22 -10.52 -1.54
N ASP A 9 -31.89 -9.48 -1.02
CA ASP A 9 -31.86 -8.13 -1.61
C ASP A 9 -30.49 -7.44 -1.58
N HIS A 10 -29.63 -7.76 -0.61
CA HIS A 10 -28.26 -7.23 -0.57
C HIS A 10 -27.37 -7.91 -1.61
N PHE A 11 -27.42 -9.24 -1.70
CA PHE A 11 -26.61 -9.99 -2.66
C PHE A 11 -27.06 -9.71 -4.10
N ASP A 12 -28.35 -9.60 -4.36
CA ASP A 12 -28.88 -9.26 -5.69
C ASP A 12 -28.39 -7.89 -6.16
N LYS A 13 -28.36 -6.90 -5.27
CA LYS A 13 -27.79 -5.57 -5.57
C LYS A 13 -26.30 -5.63 -5.84
N VAL A 14 -25.54 -6.41 -5.05
CA VAL A 14 -24.10 -6.59 -5.28
C VAL A 14 -23.84 -7.26 -6.62
N CYS A 15 -24.60 -8.30 -6.96
CA CYS A 15 -24.50 -8.99 -8.25
C CYS A 15 -24.82 -8.04 -9.42
N GLN A 16 -25.86 -7.22 -9.32
CA GLN A 16 -26.20 -6.23 -10.34
C GLN A 16 -25.11 -5.17 -10.52
N VAL A 17 -24.54 -4.66 -9.42
CA VAL A 17 -23.43 -3.70 -9.48
C VAL A 17 -22.19 -4.33 -10.09
N ALA A 18 -21.84 -5.55 -9.67
CA ALA A 18 -20.73 -6.31 -10.22
C ALA A 18 -20.89 -6.51 -11.73
N PHE A 19 -22.07 -6.96 -12.16
CA PHE A 19 -22.39 -7.19 -13.55
C PHE A 19 -22.26 -5.91 -14.38
N ASN A 20 -22.90 -4.82 -13.94
CA ASN A 20 -22.86 -3.54 -14.63
C ASN A 20 -21.44 -2.97 -14.74
N TYR A 21 -20.65 -3.06 -13.66
CA TYR A 21 -19.26 -2.61 -13.66
C TYR A 21 -18.41 -3.41 -14.64
N LEU A 22 -18.47 -4.75 -14.57
CA LEU A 22 -17.66 -5.63 -15.41
C LEU A 22 -18.06 -5.53 -16.89
N SER A 23 -19.35 -5.37 -17.20
CA SER A 23 -19.83 -5.09 -18.56
C SER A 23 -19.28 -3.77 -19.09
N ALA A 24 -19.31 -2.71 -18.29
CA ALA A 24 -18.79 -1.41 -18.68
C ALA A 24 -17.26 -1.42 -18.87
N LEU A 25 -16.54 -2.10 -17.97
CA LEU A 25 -15.09 -2.29 -18.05
C LEU A 25 -14.73 -3.04 -19.32
N TYR A 26 -15.40 -4.16 -19.60
CA TYR A 26 -15.14 -4.95 -20.80
C TYR A 26 -15.45 -4.16 -22.09
N ALA A 27 -16.59 -3.46 -22.14
CA ALA A 27 -17.00 -2.73 -23.34
C ALA A 27 -16.10 -1.54 -23.68
N LYS A 28 -15.48 -0.90 -22.68
CA LYS A 28 -14.73 0.36 -22.87
C LYS A 28 -13.23 0.24 -22.65
N HIS A 29 -12.79 -0.73 -21.86
CA HIS A 29 -11.44 -0.84 -21.29
C HIS A 29 -10.97 -2.30 -21.24
N SER A 30 -11.28 -3.10 -22.26
CA SER A 30 -10.96 -4.55 -22.28
C SER A 30 -9.47 -4.87 -22.17
N ASN A 31 -8.59 -3.96 -22.57
CA ASN A 31 -7.13 -4.03 -22.42
C ASN A 31 -6.64 -3.70 -21.00
N GLU A 32 -7.51 -3.13 -20.16
CA GLU A 32 -7.23 -2.74 -18.77
C GLU A 32 -8.00 -3.62 -17.78
N MET A 33 -8.44 -4.81 -18.23
CA MET A 33 -9.31 -5.70 -17.45
C MET A 33 -8.68 -6.07 -16.10
N ASP A 34 -7.37 -6.33 -16.07
CA ASP A 34 -6.66 -6.67 -14.84
C ASP A 34 -6.75 -5.54 -13.80
N GLU A 35 -6.56 -4.29 -14.25
CA GLU A 35 -6.49 -3.14 -13.35
C GLU A 35 -7.89 -2.69 -12.93
N GLY A 36 -8.85 -2.79 -13.84
CA GLY A 36 -10.26 -2.62 -13.53
C GLY A 36 -10.78 -3.69 -12.58
N CYS A 37 -10.31 -4.94 -12.67
CA CYS A 37 -10.68 -5.97 -11.69
C CYS A 37 -10.07 -5.67 -10.31
N LYS A 38 -8.80 -5.23 -10.23
CA LYS A 38 -8.20 -4.76 -8.96
C LYS A 38 -8.99 -3.60 -8.36
N TYR A 39 -9.39 -2.62 -9.17
CA TYR A 39 -10.26 -1.52 -8.71
C TYR A 39 -11.63 -2.03 -8.26
N PHE A 40 -12.21 -2.98 -8.98
CA PHE A 40 -13.48 -3.58 -8.59
C PHE A 40 -13.38 -4.30 -7.24
N TYR A 41 -12.27 -5.00 -6.99
CA TYR A 41 -11.99 -5.60 -5.69
C TYR A 41 -11.96 -4.54 -4.59
N TYR A 42 -11.26 -3.42 -4.82
CA TYR A 42 -11.25 -2.27 -3.91
C TYR A 42 -12.66 -1.78 -3.58
N PHE A 43 -13.48 -1.59 -4.62
CA PHE A 43 -14.86 -1.13 -4.49
C PHE A 43 -15.70 -2.12 -3.67
N VAL A 44 -15.64 -3.41 -4.01
CA VAL A 44 -16.38 -4.47 -3.31
C VAL A 44 -15.92 -4.58 -1.86
N TYR A 45 -14.61 -4.51 -1.63
CA TYR A 45 -14.06 -4.61 -0.29
C TYR A 45 -14.60 -3.49 0.60
N ASN A 46 -14.52 -2.24 0.16
CA ASN A 46 -14.90 -1.09 0.98
C ASN A 46 -16.40 -0.94 1.21
N ASN A 47 -17.22 -1.24 0.21
CA ASN A 47 -18.66 -1.02 0.29
C ASN A 47 -19.41 -2.24 0.84
N ILE A 48 -18.83 -3.44 0.72
CA ILE A 48 -19.49 -4.70 1.07
C ILE A 48 -18.67 -5.41 2.14
N LEU A 49 -17.44 -5.84 1.84
CA LEU A 49 -16.73 -6.81 2.67
C LEU A 49 -16.11 -6.25 3.95
N LYS A 50 -15.89 -4.94 4.04
CA LYS A 50 -15.18 -4.30 5.16
C LYS A 50 -15.96 -4.38 6.47
N ASN A 51 -17.28 -4.20 6.41
CA ASN A 51 -18.17 -4.12 7.57
C ASN A 51 -19.06 -5.37 7.75
N GLU A 52 -18.97 -6.34 6.83
CA GLU A 52 -19.68 -7.60 6.92
C GLU A 52 -19.19 -8.40 8.14
N THR A 53 -20.12 -8.71 9.06
CA THR A 53 -19.88 -9.60 10.21
C THR A 53 -19.88 -11.08 9.81
N ILE A 54 -20.24 -11.38 8.56
CA ILE A 54 -20.37 -12.75 8.08
C ILE A 54 -18.98 -13.29 7.80
N ASN A 55 -18.64 -14.38 8.49
CA ASN A 55 -17.37 -15.10 8.41
C ASN A 55 -17.26 -15.93 7.12
N TYR A 56 -17.55 -15.36 5.95
CA TYR A 56 -17.24 -15.99 4.66
C TYR A 56 -15.90 -15.50 4.13
N ASN A 57 -15.26 -16.35 3.33
CA ASN A 57 -13.98 -16.03 2.73
C ASN A 57 -14.18 -14.94 1.65
N LYS A 58 -13.74 -13.71 1.97
CA LYS A 58 -13.78 -12.53 1.11
C LYS A 58 -13.22 -12.78 -0.30
N LEU A 59 -12.14 -13.56 -0.40
CA LEU A 59 -11.56 -13.99 -1.68
C LEU A 59 -12.55 -14.86 -2.45
N LYS A 60 -13.13 -15.88 -1.82
CA LYS A 60 -14.11 -16.76 -2.49
C LYS A 60 -15.34 -16.00 -2.98
N PHE A 61 -15.78 -15.00 -2.23
CA PHE A 61 -16.90 -14.16 -2.66
C PHE A 61 -16.56 -13.33 -3.88
N TYR A 62 -15.39 -12.68 -3.89
CA TYR A 62 -14.94 -11.92 -5.04
C TYR A 62 -14.70 -12.83 -6.27
N GLU A 63 -14.06 -13.99 -6.08
CA GLU A 63 -13.89 -15.01 -7.13
C GLU A 63 -15.24 -15.45 -7.69
N MET A 64 -16.26 -15.64 -6.85
CA MET A 64 -17.61 -15.99 -7.27
C MET A 64 -18.20 -14.90 -8.18
N LEU A 65 -18.12 -13.63 -7.80
CA LEU A 65 -18.61 -12.51 -8.62
C LEU A 65 -17.97 -12.50 -10.01
N LEU A 66 -16.65 -12.69 -10.09
CA LEU A 66 -15.94 -12.72 -11.37
C LEU A 66 -16.30 -13.96 -12.20
N ARG A 67 -16.44 -15.12 -11.57
CA ARG A 67 -16.79 -16.38 -12.24
C ARG A 67 -18.21 -16.36 -12.80
N GLU A 68 -19.17 -15.84 -12.05
CA GLU A 68 -20.55 -15.72 -12.53
C GLU A 68 -20.63 -14.81 -13.75
N TYR A 69 -19.92 -13.67 -13.74
CA TYR A 69 -19.83 -12.81 -14.92
C TYR A 69 -19.16 -13.53 -16.10
N TYR A 70 -18.05 -14.24 -15.87
CA TYR A 70 -17.36 -15.01 -16.90
C TYR A 70 -18.27 -16.08 -17.52
N ASN A 71 -19.01 -16.83 -16.71
CA ASN A 71 -19.91 -17.89 -17.17
C ASN A 71 -21.05 -17.35 -18.05
N VAL A 72 -21.58 -16.16 -17.74
CA VAL A 72 -22.62 -15.51 -18.55
C VAL A 72 -22.08 -15.04 -19.90
N HIS A 73 -20.78 -14.74 -20.00
CA HIS A 73 -20.19 -14.11 -21.19
C HIS A 73 -19.18 -14.99 -21.95
N GLU A 74 -18.93 -16.23 -21.51
CA GLU A 74 -18.15 -17.35 -22.11
C GLU A 74 -16.83 -17.03 -22.87
N GLN A 75 -16.33 -15.79 -22.91
CA GLN A 75 -15.31 -15.38 -23.89
C GLN A 75 -14.39 -14.24 -23.43
N VAL A 76 -14.44 -13.82 -22.16
CA VAL A 76 -13.50 -12.81 -21.65
C VAL A 76 -12.19 -13.50 -21.22
N HIS A 77 -11.36 -13.87 -22.19
CA HIS A 77 -10.11 -14.64 -21.97
C HIS A 77 -9.15 -13.93 -21.00
N SER A 78 -9.17 -12.59 -20.97
CA SER A 78 -8.42 -11.79 -19.99
C SER A 78 -8.94 -12.00 -18.57
N LEU A 79 -10.26 -12.12 -18.37
CA LEU A 79 -10.86 -12.34 -17.06
C LEU A 79 -10.60 -13.74 -16.52
N ASP A 80 -10.65 -14.79 -17.35
CA ASP A 80 -10.26 -16.14 -16.91
C ASP A 80 -8.78 -16.21 -16.51
N THR A 81 -7.92 -15.51 -17.25
CA THR A 81 -6.50 -15.39 -16.91
C THR A 81 -6.31 -14.66 -15.58
N TYR A 82 -7.04 -13.57 -15.35
CA TYR A 82 -7.05 -12.85 -14.08
C TYR A 82 -7.56 -13.74 -12.93
N ILE A 83 -8.71 -14.41 -13.09
CA ILE A 83 -9.26 -15.33 -12.06
C ILE A 83 -8.24 -16.42 -11.69
N LYS A 84 -7.46 -16.92 -12.64
CA LYS A 84 -6.41 -17.93 -12.40
C LYS A 84 -5.15 -17.35 -11.74
N SER A 85 -4.87 -16.05 -11.92
CA SER A 85 -3.70 -15.38 -11.37
C SER A 85 -3.97 -14.70 -10.02
N ILE A 86 -5.24 -14.48 -9.64
CA ILE A 86 -5.60 -14.07 -8.29
C ILE A 86 -5.11 -15.14 -7.33
N ASP A 87 -4.10 -14.78 -6.53
CA ASP A 87 -3.71 -15.58 -5.38
C ASP A 87 -4.19 -14.92 -4.08
N LYS A 88 -4.27 -15.72 -3.03
CA LYS A 88 -4.72 -15.27 -1.71
C LYS A 88 -3.81 -14.18 -1.14
N VAL A 89 -2.52 -14.21 -1.46
CA VAL A 89 -1.51 -13.29 -0.94
C VAL A 89 -1.73 -11.89 -1.53
N MET A 90 -1.95 -11.80 -2.83
CA MET A 90 -2.24 -10.57 -3.56
C MET A 90 -3.50 -9.87 -3.03
N LEU A 91 -4.56 -10.61 -2.68
CA LEU A 91 -5.75 -9.98 -2.10
C LEU A 91 -5.58 -9.60 -0.63
N GLU A 92 -4.83 -10.37 0.15
CA GLU A 92 -4.45 -9.97 1.52
C GLU A 92 -3.62 -8.68 1.50
N GLU A 93 -2.67 -8.57 0.57
CA GLU A 93 -1.87 -7.37 0.31
C GLU A 93 -2.74 -6.18 -0.11
N ASN A 94 -3.67 -6.39 -1.05
CA ASN A 94 -4.61 -5.36 -1.47
C ASN A 94 -5.52 -4.90 -0.33
N ASN A 95 -6.03 -5.81 0.51
CA ASN A 95 -6.85 -5.45 1.67
C ASN A 95 -6.10 -4.59 2.66
N ASP A 96 -4.87 -4.96 2.96
CA ASP A 96 -4.05 -4.23 3.92
C ASP A 96 -3.64 -2.86 3.34
N LEU A 97 -3.34 -2.77 2.04
CA LEU A 97 -3.14 -1.50 1.35
C LEU A 97 -4.37 -0.59 1.47
N ILE A 98 -5.57 -1.14 1.21
CA ILE A 98 -6.84 -0.42 1.36
C ILE A 98 -7.02 0.08 2.80
N GLU A 99 -6.83 -0.81 3.77
CA GLU A 99 -6.95 -0.46 5.18
C GLU A 99 -5.94 0.63 5.56
N MET A 100 -4.74 0.60 4.97
CA MET A 100 -3.72 1.62 5.19
C MET A 100 -4.16 3.00 4.66
N TYR A 101 -4.77 3.07 3.47
CA TYR A 101 -5.36 4.31 2.93
C TYR A 101 -6.48 4.85 3.82
N ASP A 102 -7.41 3.98 4.21
CA ASP A 102 -8.52 4.37 5.08
C ASP A 102 -8.04 4.89 6.44
N ASN A 103 -7.10 4.19 7.06
CA ASN A 103 -6.51 4.62 8.32
C ASN A 103 -5.77 5.96 8.15
N PHE A 104 -5.07 6.17 7.03
CA PHE A 104 -4.39 7.45 6.81
C PHE A 104 -5.38 8.60 6.63
N ASP A 105 -6.46 8.40 5.86
CA ASP A 105 -7.49 9.43 5.69
C ASP A 105 -8.22 9.72 7.00
N ASN A 106 -8.54 8.69 7.79
CA ASN A 106 -9.12 8.89 9.13
C ASN A 106 -8.15 9.64 10.05
N PHE A 107 -6.85 9.35 10.01
CA PHE A 107 -5.85 10.07 10.78
C PHE A 107 -5.82 11.58 10.46
N LYS A 108 -6.06 11.96 9.20
CA LYS A 108 -6.14 13.36 8.76
C LYS A 108 -7.46 14.04 9.13
N ASN A 109 -8.56 13.31 9.02
CA ASN A 109 -9.91 13.88 9.03
C ASN A 109 -10.58 13.84 10.42
N VAL A 110 -10.04 13.08 11.37
CA VAL A 110 -10.49 13.11 12.77
C VAL A 110 -10.19 14.49 13.36
N LEU A 111 -11.14 15.01 14.14
CA LEU A 111 -11.04 16.33 14.77
C LEU A 111 -9.79 16.40 15.66
N THR A 112 -9.13 17.56 15.69
CA THR A 112 -7.85 17.76 16.38
C THR A 112 -7.90 17.59 17.90
N ASN A 113 -9.10 17.54 18.50
CA ASN A 113 -9.30 17.25 19.92
C ASN A 113 -9.38 15.73 20.23
N GLU A 114 -9.43 14.86 19.23
CA GLU A 114 -9.55 13.40 19.36
C GLU A 114 -8.21 12.70 19.08
N ASN A 115 -7.14 13.23 19.68
CA ASN A 115 -5.76 12.78 19.46
C ASN A 115 -5.56 11.28 19.72
N GLU A 116 -6.22 10.70 20.73
CA GLU A 116 -6.11 9.26 21.00
C GLU A 116 -6.63 8.42 19.82
N GLU A 117 -7.71 8.86 19.18
CA GLU A 117 -8.29 8.18 18.03
C GLU A 117 -7.42 8.37 16.77
N ARG A 118 -6.92 9.59 16.52
CA ARG A 118 -5.91 9.82 15.48
C ARG A 118 -4.74 8.84 15.63
N CYS A 119 -4.25 8.67 16.86
CA CYS A 119 -3.13 7.77 17.12
C CYS A 119 -3.46 6.28 16.93
N LYS A 120 -4.71 5.87 17.10
CA LYS A 120 -5.14 4.49 16.76
C LYS A 120 -5.02 4.25 15.25
N TYR A 121 -5.44 5.21 14.43
CA TYR A 121 -5.31 5.11 12.97
C TYR A 121 -3.84 5.12 12.52
N ALA A 122 -3.03 6.03 13.05
CA ALA A 122 -1.58 6.09 12.80
C ALA A 122 -0.88 4.76 13.12
N LYS A 123 -1.18 4.15 14.29
CA LYS A 123 -0.62 2.84 14.69
C LYS A 123 -0.98 1.73 13.72
N LYS A 124 -2.22 1.71 13.21
CA LYS A 124 -2.65 0.71 12.23
C LYS A 124 -1.89 0.85 10.91
N CYS A 125 -1.72 2.07 10.40
CA CYS A 125 -0.90 2.32 9.20
C CYS A 125 0.52 1.77 9.36
N ILE A 126 1.18 2.09 10.46
CA ILE A 126 2.56 1.64 10.73
C ILE A 126 2.65 0.12 10.84
N LYS A 127 1.71 -0.51 11.56
CA LYS A 127 1.68 -1.97 11.71
C LYS A 127 1.55 -2.69 10.37
N ILE A 128 0.71 -2.16 9.46
CA ILE A 128 0.58 -2.70 8.10
C ILE A 128 1.90 -2.53 7.34
N TYR A 129 2.51 -1.35 7.41
CA TYR A 129 3.80 -1.09 6.77
C TYR A 129 4.89 -2.07 7.25
N GLU A 130 5.03 -2.27 8.56
CA GLU A 130 6.00 -3.23 9.14
C GLU A 130 5.78 -4.67 8.68
N LYS A 131 4.52 -5.11 8.61
CA LYS A 131 4.14 -6.46 8.16
C LYS A 131 4.71 -6.80 6.78
N TYR A 132 4.81 -5.81 5.90
CA TYR A 132 5.22 -6.00 4.50
C TYR A 132 6.61 -5.50 4.18
N MET A 133 7.13 -4.49 4.89
CA MET A 133 8.46 -3.92 4.65
C MET A 133 9.57 -4.98 4.68
N GLY A 134 9.47 -5.95 5.61
CA GLY A 134 10.42 -7.07 5.70
C GLY A 134 10.33 -8.08 4.54
N LYS A 135 9.23 -8.09 3.79
CA LYS A 135 9.01 -8.95 2.61
C LYS A 135 9.40 -8.26 1.30
N CYS A 136 9.53 -6.93 1.32
CA CYS A 136 9.93 -6.13 0.17
C CYS A 136 11.40 -6.34 -0.19
N LYS A 137 11.70 -7.37 -0.98
CA LYS A 137 13.05 -7.69 -1.44
C LYS A 137 13.55 -6.78 -2.57
N ASN A 138 12.64 -6.33 -3.45
CA ASN A 138 12.94 -5.50 -4.62
C ASN A 138 11.99 -4.29 -4.69
N ASN A 139 12.49 -3.16 -5.18
CA ASN A 139 11.69 -1.93 -5.37
C ASN A 139 10.62 -2.03 -6.48
N ASN A 140 10.60 -3.13 -7.24
CA ASN A 140 9.72 -3.32 -8.39
C ASN A 140 8.47 -4.16 -8.05
N ASP A 141 8.33 -4.61 -6.81
CA ASP A 141 7.09 -5.23 -6.36
C ASP A 141 6.02 -4.13 -6.22
N LEU A 142 4.93 -4.26 -6.96
CA LEU A 142 3.86 -3.26 -7.06
C LEU A 142 3.31 -2.94 -5.66
N CYS A 143 3.06 -3.96 -4.83
CA CYS A 143 2.56 -3.78 -3.47
C CYS A 143 3.55 -2.98 -2.62
N CYS A 144 4.84 -3.34 -2.68
CA CYS A 144 5.89 -2.62 -1.96
C CYS A 144 6.06 -1.17 -2.43
N SER A 145 5.88 -0.92 -3.74
CA SER A 145 5.96 0.43 -4.29
C SER A 145 4.82 1.32 -3.77
N GLU A 146 3.60 0.78 -3.69
CA GLU A 146 2.44 1.51 -3.17
C GLU A 146 2.54 1.71 -1.66
N LEU A 147 2.98 0.69 -0.90
CA LEU A 147 3.24 0.79 0.54
C LEU A 147 4.24 1.90 0.88
N LYS A 148 5.28 2.08 0.06
CA LYS A 148 6.24 3.17 0.23
C LYS A 148 5.60 4.53 -0.04
N LYS A 149 4.87 4.68 -1.15
CA LYS A 149 4.21 5.95 -1.51
C LYS A 149 3.24 6.44 -0.43
N ILE A 150 2.39 5.56 0.10
CA ILE A 150 1.45 5.95 1.15
C ILE A 150 2.19 6.37 2.42
N MET A 151 3.27 5.68 2.76
CA MET A 151 4.02 5.96 3.99
C MET A 151 4.92 7.20 3.87
N GLU A 152 5.39 7.53 2.66
CA GLU A 152 5.99 8.85 2.36
C GLU A 152 5.01 9.98 2.61
N ARG A 153 3.77 9.87 2.09
CA ARG A 153 2.71 10.87 2.33
C ARG A 153 2.34 10.96 3.80
N PHE A 154 2.29 9.82 4.50
CA PHE A 154 2.06 9.79 5.94
C PHE A 154 3.15 10.58 6.67
N SER A 155 4.42 10.31 6.38
CA SER A 155 5.55 11.03 6.95
C SER A 155 5.46 12.55 6.72
N GLU A 156 5.22 12.97 5.48
CA GLU A 156 5.09 14.39 5.12
C GLU A 156 3.97 15.09 5.91
N TYR A 157 2.82 14.44 6.07
CA TYR A 157 1.72 15.00 6.85
C TYR A 157 2.09 15.13 8.34
N THR A 158 2.74 14.11 8.90
CA THR A 158 3.12 14.07 10.33
C THR A 158 4.30 14.97 10.70
N GLU A 159 5.07 15.50 9.73
CA GLU A 159 6.08 16.52 10.01
C GLU A 159 5.48 17.79 10.61
N ASN A 160 4.24 18.12 10.23
CA ASN A 160 3.58 19.37 10.59
C ASN A 160 2.56 19.19 11.73
N ASP A 161 1.90 18.04 11.82
CA ASP A 161 0.86 17.76 12.82
C ASP A 161 0.86 16.27 13.20
N PHE A 162 1.49 15.96 14.34
CA PHE A 162 1.52 14.61 14.89
C PHE A 162 1.20 14.63 16.38
N PRO A 163 -0.03 14.25 16.78
CA PRO A 163 -0.45 14.33 18.18
C PRO A 163 -0.06 13.11 19.02
N CYS A 164 0.69 12.16 18.44
CA CYS A 164 0.95 10.87 19.07
C CYS A 164 2.29 10.83 19.79
N ASN A 165 2.40 9.89 20.72
CA ASN A 165 3.61 9.68 21.52
C ASN A 165 4.85 9.38 20.66
N ASN A 166 6.02 9.79 21.17
CA ASN A 166 7.30 9.76 20.45
C ASN A 166 7.70 8.38 19.90
N ASP A 167 7.28 7.28 20.55
CA ASP A 167 7.60 5.91 20.10
C ASP A 167 7.10 5.61 18.68
N ILE A 168 6.03 6.30 18.25
CA ILE A 168 5.47 6.17 16.90
C ILE A 168 6.17 7.13 15.93
N GLN A 169 6.65 8.26 16.45
CA GLN A 169 7.36 9.26 15.67
C GLN A 169 8.73 8.74 15.21
N GLU A 170 9.36 7.83 15.95
CA GLU A 170 10.63 7.18 15.57
C GLU A 170 10.52 6.30 14.30
N PHE A 171 9.32 5.86 13.91
CA PHE A 171 9.10 5.11 12.66
C PHE A 171 9.12 5.99 11.40
N LEU A 172 8.74 7.27 11.53
CA LEU A 172 8.65 8.23 10.42
C LEU A 172 10.00 8.56 9.76
N PRO A 173 11.10 8.83 10.50
CA PRO A 173 12.36 9.23 9.89
C PRO A 173 13.10 8.12 9.11
N TYR A 174 12.60 6.88 9.08
CA TYR A 174 13.29 5.79 8.39
C TYR A 174 12.94 5.67 6.89
N ILE A 175 11.87 6.31 6.44
CA ILE A 175 11.26 5.99 5.14
C ILE A 175 11.83 6.86 4.01
N GLY A 176 12.31 8.06 4.32
CA GLY A 176 13.04 8.94 3.39
C GLY A 176 14.56 8.80 3.40
N ARG A 177 15.16 8.00 4.30
CA ARG A 177 16.63 8.02 4.55
C ARG A 177 17.41 6.86 3.97
N SER A 178 16.76 5.79 3.51
CA SER A 178 17.44 4.56 3.09
C SER A 178 18.44 4.76 1.96
N ASN A 179 18.34 5.82 1.15
CA ASN A 179 19.26 6.03 0.01
C ASN A 179 20.05 7.36 0.06
N GLN A 180 19.64 8.38 0.81
CA GLN A 180 20.33 9.68 0.78
C GLN A 180 21.55 9.78 1.71
N LYS A 181 21.51 9.17 2.90
CA LYS A 181 22.64 9.28 3.85
C LYS A 181 23.89 8.55 3.35
N VAL A 182 23.73 7.41 2.67
CA VAL A 182 24.85 6.66 2.09
C VAL A 182 25.53 7.45 0.96
N ILE A 183 24.78 8.23 0.18
CA ILE A 183 25.31 9.03 -0.94
C ILE A 183 26.22 10.18 -0.46
N ILE A 184 25.97 10.78 0.71
CA ILE A 184 26.78 11.91 1.23
C ILE A 184 28.07 11.42 1.94
N LEU A 185 28.06 10.23 2.55
CA LEU A 185 29.23 9.69 3.25
C LEU A 185 30.38 9.33 2.30
N ILE A 186 30.07 8.82 1.11
CA ILE A 186 31.07 8.41 0.10
C ILE A 186 31.98 9.57 -0.35
N PRO A 187 31.48 10.74 -0.79
CA PRO A 187 32.34 11.85 -1.19
C PRO A 187 33.16 12.41 -0.03
N ILE A 188 32.63 12.43 1.20
CA ILE A 188 33.36 12.90 2.38
C ILE A 188 34.57 12.01 2.67
N ILE A 189 34.40 10.68 2.62
CA ILE A 189 35.46 9.69 2.83
C ILE A 189 36.54 9.83 1.75
N LEU A 190 36.15 10.00 0.48
CA LEU A 190 37.08 10.17 -0.63
C LEU A 190 37.90 11.46 -0.50
N ILE A 191 37.27 12.59 -0.15
CA ILE A 191 37.95 13.87 0.05
C ILE A 191 38.95 13.77 1.22
N THR A 192 38.54 13.15 2.33
CA THR A 192 39.44 12.98 3.49
C THR A 192 40.62 12.07 3.17
N LEU A 193 40.44 11.02 2.36
CA LEU A 193 41.54 10.17 1.90
C LEU A 193 42.53 10.94 1.04
N ILE A 194 42.04 11.72 0.08
CA ILE A 194 42.87 12.54 -0.83
C ILE A 194 43.68 13.57 -0.03
N LEU A 195 43.04 14.29 0.91
CA LEU A 195 43.72 15.27 1.76
C LEU A 195 44.79 14.61 2.63
N SER A 196 44.53 13.42 3.15
CA SER A 196 45.50 12.66 3.97
C SER A 196 46.73 12.24 3.15
N ILE A 197 46.53 11.76 1.91
CA ILE A 197 47.62 11.41 1.00
C ILE A 197 48.46 12.65 0.66
N LEU A 198 47.81 13.78 0.32
CA LEU A 198 48.49 15.04 0.01
C LEU A 198 49.31 15.55 1.20
N TYR A 199 48.77 15.45 2.43
CA TYR A 199 49.48 15.83 3.64
C TYR A 199 50.75 15.00 3.86
N ILE A 200 50.66 13.68 3.68
CA ILE A 200 51.82 12.78 3.78
C ILE A 200 52.87 13.14 2.73
N LEU A 201 52.46 13.32 1.46
CA LEU A 201 53.37 13.69 0.38
C LEU A 201 54.04 15.05 0.62
N TYR A 202 53.30 16.05 1.10
CA TYR A 202 53.85 17.36 1.45
C TYR A 202 54.91 17.26 2.54
N LYS A 203 54.64 16.50 3.61
CA LYS A 203 55.58 16.27 4.71
C LYS A 203 56.82 15.51 4.27
N VAL A 204 56.67 14.52 3.39
CA VAL A 204 57.78 13.76 2.84
C VAL A 204 58.65 14.65 1.95
N SER A 205 58.05 15.42 1.04
CA SER A 205 58.78 16.33 0.15
C SER A 205 59.51 17.45 0.89
N THR A 206 58.95 17.98 1.98
CA THR A 206 59.63 18.99 2.81
C THR A 206 60.80 18.43 3.61
N ASN A 207 60.79 17.14 3.97
CA ASN A 207 61.92 16.48 4.63
C ASN A 207 63.07 16.10 3.68
N TYR A 208 62.86 16.10 2.35
CA TYR A 208 63.91 15.86 1.35
C TYR A 208 64.58 17.13 0.82
N ILE A 209 64.20 18.32 1.31
CA ILE A 209 64.75 19.62 0.90
C ILE A 209 65.83 20.16 1.89
N TYR A 210 66.23 19.35 2.88
CA TYR A 210 67.36 19.65 3.78
C TYR A 210 68.53 18.69 3.58
#